data_AF-A0A1X7TQ57-F1
#
_entry.id   AF-A0A1X7TQ57-F1
#
_cell.length_a   1.000
_cell.length_b   1.000
_cell.length_c   1.000
_cell.angle_alpha   90.00
_cell.angle_beta   90.00
_cell.angle_gamma   90.00
#
_symmetry.space_group_name_H-M   'P 1'
#
loop_
_entity.id
_entity.type
_entity.pdbx_description
1 polymer ?
#
loop_
_entity_poly.entity_id
_entity_poly.type
_entity_poly.pdbx_seq_one_letter_code
_entity_poly.pdbx_strand_id
1 'polypeptide(L)'
;MRRIADQPRLKMDSVVLEIFLSSTLKIENLNGLIALLERHKYNKASYYQLGLHLQLHDNTLKSIEKEHKGQVDRCFTECLSHWLRKVDGVANPTIDTLIDALRGIGENAVADGINEQRIHSLPSNEIINQVRLTATPTSEVNENRPDQPIIQGIFCLNKLFGF
;
A
#
# COMPACT_ATOMS: atom_id res chain seq x y z
N MET A 1 -34.46 27.81 2.24
CA MET A 1 -33.80 27.16 1.08
C MET A 1 -32.50 26.53 1.59
N ARG A 2 -32.35 25.20 1.54
CA ARG A 2 -31.12 24.52 1.99
C ARG A 2 -30.13 24.40 0.81
N ARG A 3 -28.85 24.62 1.07
CA ARG A 3 -27.79 24.73 0.03
C ARG A 3 -27.53 23.36 -0.62
N ILE A 4 -27.54 23.29 -1.95
CA ILE A 4 -27.15 22.12 -2.74
C ILE A 4 -25.67 22.27 -3.10
N ALA A 5 -24.75 22.03 -2.15
CA ALA A 5 -23.33 22.36 -2.33
C ALA A 5 -22.30 21.28 -1.92
N ASP A 6 -22.70 20.22 -1.18
CA ASP A 6 -21.75 19.18 -0.69
C ASP A 6 -21.96 17.77 -1.31
N GLN A 7 -22.97 17.59 -2.17
CA GLN A 7 -23.27 16.33 -2.85
C GLN A 7 -22.06 15.65 -3.56
N PRO A 8 -21.23 16.35 -4.37
CA PRO A 8 -20.11 15.68 -5.05
C PRO A 8 -19.00 15.26 -4.10
N ARG A 9 -18.77 15.99 -3.00
CA ARG A 9 -17.71 15.70 -2.03
C ARG A 9 -18.03 14.44 -1.23
N LEU A 10 -19.26 14.34 -0.72
CA LEU A 10 -19.74 13.15 -0.01
C LEU A 10 -19.72 11.89 -0.88
N LYS A 11 -20.07 12.01 -2.17
CA LYS A 11 -19.98 10.90 -3.12
C LYS A 11 -18.54 10.48 -3.38
N MET A 12 -17.61 11.45 -3.48
CA MET A 12 -16.19 11.18 -3.67
C MET A 12 -15.58 10.43 -2.49
N ASP A 13 -15.85 10.89 -1.26
CA ASP A 13 -15.35 10.22 -0.06
C ASP A 13 -15.95 8.80 0.08
N SER A 14 -17.22 8.58 -0.30
CA SER A 14 -17.82 7.23 -0.35
C SER A 14 -17.10 6.26 -1.30
N VAL A 15 -16.71 6.72 -2.50
CA VAL A 15 -15.98 5.89 -3.47
C VAL A 15 -14.55 5.58 -2.99
N VAL A 16 -13.92 6.52 -2.28
CA VAL A 16 -12.58 6.32 -1.71
C VAL A 16 -12.62 5.35 -0.51
N LEU A 17 -13.69 5.36 0.30
CA LEU A 17 -13.91 4.34 1.34
C LEU A 17 -14.00 2.93 0.76
N GLU A 18 -14.74 2.73 -0.34
CA GLU A 18 -14.83 1.43 -1.02
C GLU A 18 -13.45 0.95 -1.51
N ILE A 19 -12.58 1.84 -2.00
CA ILE A 19 -11.21 1.51 -2.40
C ILE A 19 -10.38 1.00 -1.22
N PHE A 20 -10.51 1.62 -0.04
CA PHE A 20 -9.75 1.23 1.16
C PHE A 20 -10.23 -0.06 1.81
N LEU A 21 -11.54 -0.36 1.71
CA LEU A 21 -12.14 -1.58 2.23
C LEU A 21 -12.03 -2.77 1.25
N SER A 22 -11.73 -2.51 -0.03
CA SER A 22 -11.65 -3.55 -1.06
C SER A 22 -10.40 -4.42 -0.90
N SER A 23 -10.60 -5.72 -0.66
CA SER A 23 -9.54 -6.73 -0.66
C SER A 23 -8.92 -6.98 -2.05
N THR A 24 -9.55 -6.52 -3.12
CA THR A 24 -9.00 -6.49 -4.48
C THR A 24 -9.66 -5.37 -5.27
N LEU A 25 -8.85 -4.49 -5.86
CA LEU A 25 -9.27 -3.41 -6.73
C LEU A 25 -9.58 -3.94 -8.13
N LYS A 26 -10.61 -3.38 -8.76
CA LYS A 26 -11.08 -3.74 -10.10
C LYS A 26 -11.15 -2.49 -10.97
N ILE A 27 -11.44 -2.68 -12.26
CA ILE A 27 -11.58 -1.59 -13.24
C ILE A 27 -12.64 -0.54 -12.84
N GLU A 28 -13.68 -0.91 -12.08
CA GLU A 28 -14.69 0.02 -11.56
C GLU A 28 -14.11 1.06 -10.58
N ASN A 29 -12.99 0.75 -9.92
CA ASN A 29 -12.30 1.65 -8.99
C ASN A 29 -11.38 2.67 -9.68
N LEU A 30 -11.14 2.56 -11.01
CA LEU A 30 -10.15 3.37 -11.74
C LEU A 30 -10.31 4.87 -11.52
N ASN A 31 -11.52 5.40 -11.68
CA ASN A 31 -11.80 6.84 -11.50
C ASN A 31 -11.55 7.31 -10.06
N GLY A 32 -11.87 6.47 -9.07
CA GLY A 32 -11.62 6.77 -7.66
C GLY A 32 -10.12 6.75 -7.32
N LEU A 33 -9.36 5.83 -7.92
CA LEU A 33 -7.90 5.75 -7.75
C LEU A 33 -7.17 6.93 -8.39
N ILE A 34 -7.56 7.33 -9.61
CA ILE A 34 -7.01 8.52 -10.28
C ILE A 34 -7.21 9.76 -9.40
N ALA A 35 -8.45 9.99 -8.95
CA ALA A 35 -8.77 11.16 -8.13
C ALA A 35 -8.17 11.09 -6.71
N LEU A 36 -7.94 9.89 -6.15
CA LEU A 36 -7.17 9.70 -4.92
C LEU A 36 -5.70 10.14 -5.11
N LEU A 37 -5.05 9.69 -6.18
CA LEU A 37 -3.68 10.08 -6.52
C LEU A 37 -3.57 11.60 -6.81
N GLU A 38 -4.55 12.18 -7.50
CA GLU A 38 -4.63 13.63 -7.72
C GLU A 38 -4.85 14.43 -6.42
N ARG A 39 -5.66 13.93 -5.48
CA ARG A 39 -5.87 14.55 -4.15
C ARG A 39 -4.57 14.63 -3.35
N HIS A 40 -3.70 13.63 -3.49
CA HIS A 40 -2.36 13.59 -2.91
C HIS A 40 -1.27 14.19 -3.81
N LYS A 41 -1.66 14.88 -4.89
CA LYS A 41 -0.77 15.61 -5.83
C LYS A 41 0.28 14.74 -6.52
N TYR A 42 -0.02 13.47 -6.76
CA TYR A 42 0.86 12.55 -7.47
C TYR A 42 1.27 13.09 -8.87
N ASN A 43 2.55 12.96 -9.21
CA ASN A 43 3.05 13.36 -10.51
C ASN A 43 2.77 12.30 -11.59
N LYS A 44 1.75 12.53 -12.41
CA LYS A 44 1.39 11.64 -13.53
C LYS A 44 2.52 11.38 -14.54
N ALA A 45 3.54 12.24 -14.63
CA ALA A 45 4.69 12.00 -15.50
C ALA A 45 5.49 10.74 -15.08
N SER A 46 5.43 10.35 -13.80
CA SER A 46 6.08 9.16 -13.24
C SER A 46 5.32 7.84 -13.53
N TYR A 47 4.29 7.86 -14.40
CA TYR A 47 3.46 6.67 -14.67
C TYR A 47 4.24 5.45 -15.15
N TYR A 48 5.34 5.64 -15.89
CA TYR A 48 6.13 4.54 -16.43
C TYR A 48 6.85 3.78 -15.31
N GLN A 49 7.49 4.52 -14.40
CA GLN A 49 8.17 3.98 -13.23
C GLN A 49 7.18 3.31 -12.28
N LEU A 50 6.00 3.93 -12.08
CA LEU A 50 4.91 3.34 -11.30
C LEU A 50 4.43 2.02 -11.92
N GLY A 51 4.19 2.00 -13.23
CA GLY A 51 3.74 0.80 -13.96
C GLY A 51 4.69 -0.39 -13.80
N LEU A 52 6.01 -0.16 -13.87
CA LEU A 52 7.01 -1.19 -13.62
C LEU A 52 6.96 -1.74 -12.18
N HIS A 53 6.74 -0.89 -11.17
CA HIS A 53 6.59 -1.32 -9.78
C HIS A 53 5.24 -2.00 -9.51
N LEU A 54 4.21 -1.65 -10.27
CA LEU A 54 2.94 -2.38 -10.37
C LEU A 54 3.03 -3.67 -11.20
N GLN A 55 4.26 -4.09 -11.55
CA GLN A 55 4.61 -5.32 -12.27
C GLN A 55 4.08 -5.41 -13.73
N LEU A 56 3.71 -4.29 -14.34
CA LEU A 56 3.41 -4.26 -15.78
C LEU A 56 4.69 -4.45 -16.60
N HIS A 57 4.59 -5.14 -17.73
CA HIS A 57 5.73 -5.35 -18.60
C HIS A 57 6.12 -4.06 -19.33
N ASP A 58 7.43 -3.85 -19.47
CA ASP A 58 8.02 -2.76 -20.25
C ASP A 58 7.45 -2.65 -21.68
N ASN A 59 7.16 -3.78 -22.33
CA ASN A 59 6.49 -3.84 -23.64
C ASN A 59 5.06 -3.26 -23.61
N THR A 60 4.31 -3.51 -22.54
CA THR A 60 2.95 -3.01 -22.33
C THR A 60 2.97 -1.50 -22.13
N LEU A 61 3.88 -1.00 -21.29
CA LEU A 61 4.06 0.43 -21.03
C LEU A 61 4.51 1.20 -22.28
N LYS A 62 5.46 0.66 -23.06
CA LYS A 62 5.89 1.22 -24.35
C LYS A 62 4.76 1.25 -25.38
N SER A 63 3.86 0.27 -25.34
CA SER A 63 2.69 0.24 -26.24
C SER A 63 1.72 1.37 -25.90
N ILE A 64 1.42 1.57 -24.61
CA ILE A 64 0.62 2.69 -24.09
C ILE A 64 1.26 4.05 -24.47
N GLU A 65 2.56 4.22 -24.24
CA GLU A 65 3.28 5.45 -24.59
C GLU A 65 3.22 5.75 -26.09
N LYS A 66 3.35 4.72 -26.94
CA LYS A 66 3.29 4.85 -28.40
C LYS A 66 1.88 5.24 -28.88
N GLU A 67 0.84 4.65 -28.30
CA GLU A 67 -0.56 4.91 -28.67
C GLU A 67 -1.03 6.30 -28.20
N HIS A 68 -0.53 6.77 -27.06
CA HIS A 68 -0.93 8.04 -26.45
C HIS A 68 0.21 9.05 -26.36
N LYS A 69 1.11 9.03 -27.36
CA LYS A 69 2.31 9.86 -27.40
C LYS A 69 2.02 11.34 -27.12
N GLY A 70 2.69 11.88 -26.09
CA GLY A 70 2.54 13.28 -25.65
C GLY A 70 1.31 13.56 -24.76
N GLN A 71 0.47 12.56 -24.47
CA GLN A 71 -0.73 12.69 -23.64
C GLN A 71 -0.54 11.97 -22.30
N VAL A 72 0.27 12.56 -21.41
CA VAL A 72 0.66 11.97 -20.11
C VAL A 72 -0.54 11.52 -19.28
N ASP A 73 -1.62 12.30 -19.21
CA ASP A 73 -2.85 11.93 -18.50
C ASP A 73 -3.51 10.65 -19.04
N ARG A 74 -3.46 10.43 -20.36
CA ARG A 74 -3.97 9.20 -20.98
C ARG A 74 -3.05 8.03 -20.70
N CYS A 75 -1.73 8.20 -20.85
CA CYS A 75 -0.78 7.14 -20.53
C CYS A 75 -0.88 6.68 -19.07
N PHE A 76 -1.05 7.63 -18.14
CA PHE A 76 -1.28 7.34 -16.72
C PHE A 76 -2.62 6.61 -16.47
N THR A 77 -3.70 7.05 -17.14
CA THR A 77 -5.02 6.40 -17.05
C THR A 77 -4.97 4.95 -17.56
N GLU A 78 -4.35 4.72 -18.73
CA GLU A 78 -4.22 3.37 -19.28
C GLU A 78 -3.25 2.49 -18.51
N CYS A 79 -2.19 3.04 -17.92
CA CYS A 79 -1.32 2.30 -17.01
C CYS A 79 -2.11 1.70 -15.83
N LEU A 80 -2.95 2.50 -15.17
CA LEU A 80 -3.81 2.02 -14.09
C LEU A 80 -4.92 1.07 -14.59
N SER A 81 -5.50 1.35 -15.77
CA SER A 81 -6.47 0.46 -16.44
C SER A 81 -5.89 -0.94 -16.71
N HIS A 82 -4.67 -1.02 -17.24
CA HIS A 82 -3.97 -2.27 -17.53
C HIS A 82 -3.63 -3.06 -16.27
N TRP A 83 -3.19 -2.37 -15.21
CA TRP A 83 -2.93 -2.98 -13.90
C TRP A 83 -4.22 -3.56 -13.28
N LEU A 84 -5.32 -2.79 -13.24
CA LEU A 84 -6.61 -3.24 -12.70
C LEU A 84 -7.25 -4.37 -13.52
N ARG A 85 -6.96 -4.43 -14.83
CA ARG A 85 -7.36 -5.54 -15.73
C ARG A 85 -6.45 -6.76 -15.63
N LYS A 86 -5.33 -6.66 -14.93
CA LYS A 86 -4.29 -7.68 -14.79
C LYS A 86 -3.70 -8.17 -16.13
N VAL A 87 -3.49 -7.25 -17.08
CA VAL A 87 -3.10 -7.56 -18.47
C VAL A 87 -1.83 -8.40 -18.56
N ASP A 88 -0.83 -8.12 -17.72
CA ASP A 88 0.46 -8.83 -17.69
C ASP A 88 0.49 -10.02 -16.71
N GLY A 89 -0.66 -10.49 -16.21
CA GLY A 89 -0.73 -11.57 -15.22
C GLY A 89 -0.28 -11.15 -13.82
N VAL A 90 -0.24 -9.84 -13.55
CA VAL A 90 0.14 -9.24 -12.25
C VAL A 90 -0.70 -9.80 -11.09
N ALA A 91 -0.09 -9.80 -9.90
CA ALA A 91 -0.77 -10.17 -8.66
C ALA A 91 -2.02 -9.30 -8.42
N ASN A 92 -2.93 -9.76 -7.55
CA ASN A 92 -4.19 -9.05 -7.29
C ASN A 92 -3.94 -7.58 -6.90
N PRO A 93 -4.46 -6.60 -7.67
CA PRO A 93 -4.37 -5.19 -7.32
C PRO A 93 -5.00 -4.92 -5.95
N THR A 94 -4.22 -4.36 -5.02
CA THR A 94 -4.69 -3.88 -3.71
C THR A 94 -4.19 -2.47 -3.44
N ILE A 95 -4.79 -1.78 -2.46
CA ILE A 95 -4.28 -0.47 -2.04
C ILE A 95 -2.85 -0.57 -1.48
N ASP A 96 -2.50 -1.66 -0.80
CA ASP A 96 -1.15 -1.90 -0.29
C ASP A 96 -0.13 -2.06 -1.43
N THR A 97 -0.46 -2.82 -2.49
CA THR A 97 0.44 -2.93 -3.66
C THR A 97 0.64 -1.59 -4.38
N LEU A 98 -0.33 -0.67 -4.33
CA LEU A 98 -0.16 0.69 -4.84
C LEU A 98 0.74 1.54 -3.93
N ILE A 99 0.54 1.47 -2.61
CA ILE A 99 1.37 2.16 -1.60
C ILE A 99 2.83 1.71 -1.71
N ASP A 100 3.08 0.41 -1.84
CA ASP A 100 4.43 -0.15 -1.97
C ASP A 100 5.07 0.21 -3.31
N ALA A 101 4.31 0.25 -4.41
CA ALA A 101 4.81 0.72 -5.70
C ALA A 101 5.16 2.21 -5.69
N LEU A 102 4.36 3.06 -5.01
CA LEU A 102 4.66 4.48 -4.80
C LEU A 102 5.94 4.67 -3.97
N ARG A 103 6.15 3.86 -2.93
CA ARG A 103 7.39 3.85 -2.14
C ARG A 103 8.59 3.40 -2.97
N GLY A 104 8.43 2.40 -3.83
CA GLY A 104 9.48 1.90 -4.74
C GLY A 104 10.00 2.98 -5.71
N ILE A 105 9.14 3.88 -6.18
CA ILE A 105 9.54 5.03 -7.01
C ILE A 105 9.95 6.28 -6.21
N GLY A 106 9.93 6.23 -4.87
CA GLY A 106 10.31 7.34 -3.99
C GLY A 106 9.20 8.37 -3.73
N GLU A 107 7.97 8.15 -4.18
CA GLU A 107 6.78 9.00 -3.96
C GLU A 107 6.20 8.79 -2.55
N ASN A 108 7.08 8.77 -1.54
CA ASN A 108 6.75 8.43 -0.15
C ASN A 108 5.68 9.36 0.44
N ALA A 109 5.72 10.66 0.14
CA ALA A 109 4.72 11.61 0.60
C ALA A 109 3.29 11.30 0.09
N VAL A 110 3.17 10.77 -1.14
CA VAL A 110 1.90 10.32 -1.71
C VAL A 110 1.47 9.00 -1.06
N ALA A 111 2.40 8.06 -0.90
CA ALA A 111 2.15 6.77 -0.26
C ALA A 111 1.67 6.92 1.19
N ASP A 112 2.34 7.76 1.97
CA ASP A 112 2.02 8.00 3.37
C ASP A 112 0.73 8.80 3.52
N GLY A 113 0.48 9.82 2.68
CA GLY A 113 -0.80 10.54 2.66
C GLY A 113 -2.01 9.63 2.33
N ILE A 114 -1.85 8.68 1.40
CA ILE A 114 -2.86 7.66 1.10
C ILE A 114 -3.06 6.72 2.31
N ASN A 115 -1.98 6.29 2.95
CA ASN A 115 -2.05 5.37 4.09
C ASN A 115 -2.65 6.03 5.34
N GLU A 116 -2.30 7.28 5.63
CA GLU A 116 -2.95 8.11 6.67
C GLU A 116 -4.43 8.28 6.39
N GLN A 117 -4.79 8.64 5.14
CA GLN A 117 -6.20 8.77 4.77
C GLN A 117 -6.95 7.45 4.97
N ARG A 118 -6.36 6.30 4.60
CA ARG A 118 -6.91 4.97 4.89
C ARG A 118 -7.13 4.75 6.39
N ILE A 119 -6.13 5.01 7.22
CA ILE A 119 -6.21 4.82 8.68
C ILE A 119 -7.30 5.70 9.30
N HIS A 120 -7.45 6.96 8.86
CA HIS A 120 -8.50 7.86 9.34
C HIS A 120 -9.90 7.55 8.77
N SER A 121 -9.97 6.87 7.63
CA SER A 121 -11.21 6.44 6.97
C SER A 121 -11.81 5.17 7.56
N LEU A 122 -11.00 4.28 8.15
CA LEU A 122 -11.47 3.03 8.74
C LEU A 122 -11.94 3.25 10.18
N PRO A 123 -13.13 2.73 10.58
CA PRO A 123 -13.56 2.78 11.97
C PRO A 123 -12.63 1.94 12.85
N SER A 124 -12.41 2.39 14.09
CA SER A 124 -11.35 1.91 14.98
C SER A 124 -11.39 0.41 15.35
N ASN A 125 -12.46 -0.31 15.01
CA ASN A 125 -12.61 -1.74 15.23
C ASN A 125 -11.92 -2.62 14.15
N GLU A 126 -11.71 -2.13 12.93
CA GLU A 126 -11.01 -2.91 11.89
C GLU A 126 -9.49 -2.78 11.98
N ILE A 127 -8.98 -1.62 12.42
CA ILE A 127 -7.54 -1.33 12.58
C ILE A 127 -6.87 -2.35 13.53
N ILE A 128 -7.57 -2.75 14.60
CA ILE A 128 -7.07 -3.70 15.61
C ILE A 128 -6.76 -5.07 15.01
N ASN A 129 -7.51 -5.52 13.99
CA ASN A 129 -7.31 -6.82 13.38
C ASN A 129 -6.14 -6.83 12.39
N GLN A 130 -5.90 -5.73 11.67
CA GLN A 130 -4.79 -5.63 10.71
C GLN A 130 -3.42 -5.48 11.40
N VAL A 131 -3.32 -4.63 12.44
CA VAL A 131 -2.07 -4.43 13.20
C VAL A 131 -1.60 -5.72 13.89
N ARG A 132 -2.53 -6.60 14.27
CA ARG A 132 -2.23 -7.86 14.97
C ARG A 132 -1.65 -8.96 14.06
N LEU A 133 -1.75 -8.81 12.74
CA LEU A 133 -1.21 -9.78 11.75
C LEU A 133 0.21 -9.43 11.30
N THR A 134 0.68 -8.20 11.50
CA THR A 134 2.00 -7.72 11.05
C THR A 134 3.04 -7.58 12.17
N ALA A 135 2.60 -7.61 13.44
CA ALA A 135 3.47 -7.49 14.60
C ALA A 135 4.07 -8.84 15.06
N THR A 136 5.13 -9.28 14.40
CA THR A 136 6.07 -10.27 14.97
C THR A 136 6.78 -9.62 16.18
N PRO A 137 6.70 -10.17 17.41
CA PRO A 137 7.36 -9.56 18.56
C PRO A 137 8.86 -9.88 18.55
N THR A 138 9.68 -8.87 18.24
CA THR A 138 11.14 -8.97 18.32
C THR A 138 11.69 -7.91 19.28
N SER A 139 12.63 -8.34 20.13
CA SER A 139 13.40 -7.56 21.11
C SER A 139 12.69 -7.17 22.41
N GLU A 140 12.87 -8.02 23.42
CA GLU A 140 12.92 -7.59 24.82
C GLU A 140 14.09 -6.62 25.01
N VAL A 141 13.85 -5.51 25.72
CA VAL A 141 14.88 -4.53 26.10
C VAL A 141 15.25 -4.76 27.56
N ASN A 142 16.54 -4.93 27.82
CA ASN A 142 17.15 -4.85 29.14
C ASN A 142 16.88 -3.46 29.76
N GLU A 143 16.86 -3.24 31.06
CA GLU A 143 17.99 -3.41 31.96
C GLU A 143 17.52 -2.99 33.36
N ASN A 144 17.85 -3.73 34.43
CA ASN A 144 17.88 -3.23 35.81
C ASN A 144 18.63 -4.21 36.73
N ARG A 145 19.68 -3.72 37.40
CA ARG A 145 20.53 -4.36 38.43
C ARG A 145 20.53 -3.43 39.66
N PRO A 146 21.05 -3.80 40.85
CA PRO A 146 21.64 -5.08 41.29
C PRO A 146 20.88 -5.67 42.52
N ASP A 147 21.36 -6.55 43.40
CA ASP A 147 22.67 -7.18 43.64
C ASP A 147 22.53 -8.52 44.42
N GLN A 148 23.65 -9.03 44.97
CA GLN A 148 23.89 -10.10 45.94
C GLN A 148 24.37 -11.46 45.35
N PRO A 149 25.32 -12.17 45.99
CA PRO A 149 26.23 -13.07 45.27
C PRO A 149 26.12 -14.58 45.59
N ILE A 150 26.52 -15.39 44.60
CA ILE A 150 27.06 -16.78 44.67
C ILE A 150 26.18 -17.85 45.38
N ILE A 151 25.70 -18.84 44.61
CA ILE A 151 26.04 -20.28 44.81
C ILE A 151 26.05 -21.00 43.44
N GLN A 152 27.03 -21.89 43.28
CA GLN A 152 27.29 -22.80 42.17
C GLN A 152 26.09 -23.74 41.88
N GLY A 153 25.58 -23.78 40.64
CA GLY A 153 24.45 -24.62 40.25
C GLY A 153 24.56 -25.15 38.82
N ILE A 154 25.30 -26.26 38.65
CA ILE A 154 25.52 -26.94 37.36
C ILE A 154 24.21 -27.51 36.83
N PHE A 155 23.87 -27.25 35.54
CA PHE A 155 23.27 -28.27 34.66
C PHE A 155 23.32 -27.88 33.16
N CYS A 156 24.53 -27.75 32.58
CA CYS A 156 24.69 -27.94 31.14
C CYS A 156 24.68 -29.45 30.85
N LEU A 157 23.60 -29.98 30.31
CA LEU A 157 23.58 -31.34 29.78
C LEU A 157 22.76 -31.41 28.49
N ASN A 158 23.45 -31.11 27.39
CA ASN A 158 23.00 -31.49 26.06
C ASN A 158 24.13 -32.30 25.41
N LYS A 159 23.82 -33.57 25.10
CA LYS A 159 24.51 -34.46 24.15
C LYS A 159 25.81 -35.20 24.60
N LEU A 160 25.87 -36.48 24.14
CA LEU A 160 27.04 -37.33 23.87
C LEU A 160 27.81 -38.01 25.04
N PHE A 161 27.35 -39.21 25.40
CA PHE A 161 28.19 -40.43 25.48
C PHE A 161 27.39 -41.58 24.83
N GLY A 162 27.89 -42.39 23.89
CA GLY A 162 29.20 -42.29 23.22
C GLY A 162 30.31 -43.14 23.83
N PHE A 163 30.03 -44.46 23.98
CA PHE A 163 30.82 -45.49 24.69
C PHE A 163 30.78 -45.41 26.22
#